data_AF-A0A4T9GW82-F1
#
_entry.id   AF-A0A4T9GW82-F1
#
_cell.length_a   1.000
_cell.length_b   1.000
_cell.length_c   1.000
_cell.angle_alpha   90.00
_cell.angle_beta   90.00
_cell.angle_gamma   90.00
#
_symmetry.space_group_name_H-M   'P 1'
#
loop_
_entity.id
_entity.type
_entity.pdbx_description
1 polymer ?
#
loop_
_entity_poly.entity_id
_entity_poly.type
_entity_poly.pdbx_seq_one_letter_code
_entity_poly.pdbx_strand_id
1 'polypeptide(L)'
;MALTDRAIVHAKPCGKPYKLSDSHGLYLLVNPNGSKRWYIKYRFVNKEKKLALGPYPLLTLAQARRMREEAQLLLISGIDPSARRKAERLAITPEHTFESVAREWVTSNVNWSAEHKKRVLRYFELYVFPTNGSCDITKMKVKDLLVPIKEVEKAGKLDVASRLQQRTACVMRYAVQNGIIDHNPASDLTGAVSTPKVRHHPALDLNLIPDFLERIDDYKGRQLTQLAVKLALLLFIRSSELRFARWDEIDLRNAMWTIPAEREPIPGVKYSARGAKMHSPHLVPLSRQAIELLHEVRQHCRPGTELVFPGDHNYRKPMSENTINKALRVMGYDTQKDVCGHGFRTMACSALVESGLWSSDAVERQMSHQERKRVRAAYIHKAQHLEERWEMMQWWADYLDANRFRHVVPYGFKKSPGGALDHMSFQERNDRQLEELKARILADSEWLTASELSAKAGFRSADPDAGPKGWKAAGKIFSLKVDGEDLYPDYVLDEKMRPLKVVRLILSLFKERKTPWGLAIWFGSANRRLRGGRPKDLLISKSELVLMAAQEEVESGE
;
A
#
# COMPACT_ATOMS: atom_id res chain seq x y z
N MET A 1 -35.17 17.37 -48.50
CA MET A 1 -34.36 16.12 -48.44
C MET A 1 -34.32 15.65 -47.01
N ALA A 2 -34.38 14.33 -46.79
CA ALA A 2 -34.18 13.76 -45.47
C ALA A 2 -32.71 13.93 -45.06
N LEU A 3 -32.47 14.28 -43.80
CA LEU A 3 -31.13 14.45 -43.26
C LEU A 3 -30.44 13.09 -43.12
N THR A 4 -29.12 13.03 -43.35
CA THR A 4 -28.31 11.80 -43.20
C THR A 4 -27.26 11.98 -42.11
N ASP A 5 -26.87 10.90 -41.43
CA ASP A 5 -25.82 10.96 -40.39
C ASP A 5 -24.50 11.52 -40.92
N ARG A 6 -24.15 11.19 -42.17
CA ARG A 6 -22.96 11.74 -42.85
C ARG A 6 -23.02 13.26 -42.98
N ALA A 7 -24.16 13.83 -43.36
CA ALA A 7 -24.35 15.27 -43.45
C ALA A 7 -24.23 15.97 -42.08
N ILE A 8 -24.68 15.31 -41.00
CA ILE A 8 -24.59 15.83 -39.63
C ILE A 8 -23.15 15.85 -39.13
N VAL A 9 -22.37 14.80 -39.42
CA VAL A 9 -20.95 14.70 -39.04
C VAL A 9 -20.15 15.80 -39.73
N HIS A 10 -20.36 16.00 -41.03
CA HIS A 10 -19.65 17.03 -41.80
C HIS A 10 -20.13 18.47 -41.56
N ALA A 11 -21.20 18.67 -40.80
CA ALA A 11 -21.70 20.00 -40.46
C ALA A 11 -20.73 20.76 -39.55
N LYS A 12 -20.05 21.77 -40.11
CA LYS A 12 -19.12 22.64 -39.39
C LYS A 12 -19.83 23.84 -38.75
N PRO A 13 -19.34 24.34 -37.60
CA PRO A 13 -19.84 25.59 -37.02
C PRO A 13 -19.58 26.76 -37.98
N CYS A 14 -20.52 27.71 -38.06
CA CYS A 14 -20.39 28.95 -38.83
C CYS A 14 -20.61 30.15 -37.91
N GLY A 15 -20.29 31.37 -38.36
CA GLY A 15 -20.41 32.59 -37.54
C GLY A 15 -21.83 32.91 -37.03
N LYS A 16 -22.88 32.26 -37.56
CA LYS A 16 -24.27 32.36 -37.09
C LYS A 16 -24.91 30.96 -36.99
N PRO A 17 -25.86 30.74 -36.06
CA PRO A 17 -26.58 29.48 -35.98
C PRO A 17 -27.34 29.18 -37.26
N TYR A 18 -27.26 27.94 -37.76
CA TYR A 18 -28.00 27.49 -38.94
C TYR A 18 -28.69 26.15 -38.69
N LYS A 19 -29.72 25.86 -39.50
CA LYS A 19 -30.57 24.68 -39.36
C LYS A 19 -30.26 23.67 -40.46
N LEU A 20 -30.09 22.42 -40.07
CA LEU A 20 -30.11 21.27 -40.96
C LEU A 20 -31.47 20.60 -40.84
N SER A 21 -32.35 20.87 -41.79
CA SER A 21 -33.72 20.37 -41.77
C SER A 21 -33.78 18.88 -42.13
N ASP A 22 -34.64 18.17 -41.41
CA ASP A 22 -35.15 16.84 -41.76
C ASP A 22 -36.65 16.94 -42.06
N SER A 23 -37.33 15.79 -42.16
CA SER A 23 -38.75 15.69 -42.46
C SER A 23 -39.67 16.08 -41.29
N HIS A 24 -40.85 16.61 -41.62
CA HIS A 24 -41.95 16.96 -40.71
C HIS A 24 -41.54 17.90 -39.55
N GLY A 25 -40.80 18.95 -39.88
CA GLY A 25 -40.44 20.01 -38.93
C GLY A 25 -39.31 19.64 -37.98
N LEU A 26 -38.76 18.42 -38.04
CA LEU A 26 -37.53 18.05 -37.34
C LEU A 26 -36.32 18.75 -37.99
N TYR A 27 -35.43 19.32 -37.19
CA TYR A 27 -34.17 19.89 -37.67
C TYR A 27 -33.09 19.85 -36.58
N LEU A 28 -31.84 19.82 -37.01
CA LEU A 28 -30.68 20.01 -36.13
C LEU A 28 -30.23 21.47 -36.20
N LEU A 29 -30.14 22.14 -35.04
CA LEU A 29 -29.58 23.47 -34.94
C LEU A 29 -28.08 23.34 -34.62
N VAL A 30 -27.24 23.90 -35.49
CA VAL A 30 -25.78 23.98 -35.32
C VAL A 30 -25.43 25.39 -34.87
N ASN A 31 -24.85 25.53 -33.67
CA ASN A 31 -24.46 26.82 -33.13
C ASN A 31 -23.00 27.19 -33.50
N PRO A 32 -22.62 28.48 -33.44
CA PRO A 32 -21.25 28.93 -33.71
C PRO A 32 -20.18 28.30 -32.82
N ASN A 33 -20.53 27.97 -31.57
CA ASN A 33 -19.65 27.27 -30.63
C ASN A 33 -19.52 25.75 -30.90
N GLY A 34 -20.12 25.26 -31.98
CA GLY A 34 -20.10 23.85 -32.39
C GLY A 34 -21.07 22.92 -31.65
N SER A 35 -21.85 23.43 -30.69
CA SER A 35 -22.93 22.65 -30.10
C SER A 35 -24.04 22.37 -31.11
N LYS A 36 -24.54 21.13 -31.13
CA LYS A 36 -25.60 20.66 -32.03
C LYS A 36 -26.80 20.17 -31.21
N ARG A 37 -28.02 20.62 -31.53
CA ARG A 37 -29.22 20.22 -30.79
C ARG A 37 -30.42 20.01 -31.71
N TRP A 38 -31.17 18.95 -31.43
CA TRP A 38 -32.39 18.60 -32.16
C TRP A 38 -33.59 19.41 -31.71
N TYR A 39 -34.38 19.86 -32.68
CA TYR A 39 -35.63 20.57 -32.47
C TYR A 39 -36.70 20.06 -33.40
N ILE A 40 -37.95 20.13 -32.96
CA ILE A 40 -39.13 19.99 -33.81
C ILE A 40 -39.87 21.31 -33.84
N LYS A 41 -40.15 21.82 -35.03
CA LYS A 41 -41.07 22.93 -35.29
C LYS A 41 -42.44 22.34 -35.61
N TYR A 42 -43.47 22.79 -34.90
CA TYR A 42 -44.85 22.34 -35.07
C TYR A 42 -45.83 23.49 -34.84
N ARG A 43 -47.10 23.28 -35.19
CA ARG A 43 -48.19 24.21 -34.88
C ARG A 43 -49.17 23.56 -33.92
N PHE A 44 -49.67 24.35 -32.97
CA PHE A 44 -50.72 23.95 -32.05
C PHE A 44 -51.65 25.16 -31.83
N VAL A 45 -52.96 24.97 -32.07
CA VAL A 45 -53.98 26.04 -31.99
C VAL A 45 -53.53 27.30 -32.76
N ASN A 46 -53.21 27.13 -34.05
CA ASN A 46 -52.72 28.15 -34.98
C ASN A 46 -51.43 28.91 -34.58
N LYS A 47 -50.77 28.55 -33.48
CA LYS A 47 -49.49 29.13 -33.06
C LYS A 47 -48.33 28.21 -33.41
N GLU A 48 -47.29 28.77 -34.02
CA GLU A 48 -46.04 28.07 -34.27
C GLU A 48 -45.23 27.93 -32.98
N LYS A 49 -44.78 26.71 -32.68
CA LYS A 49 -43.97 26.37 -31.50
C LYS A 49 -42.76 25.54 -31.91
N LYS A 50 -41.76 25.54 -31.04
CA LYS A 50 -40.57 24.69 -31.16
C LYS A 50 -40.36 23.87 -29.88
N LEU A 51 -40.11 22.58 -30.03
CA LEU A 51 -39.74 21.67 -28.95
C LEU A 51 -38.28 21.25 -29.11
N ALA A 52 -37.47 21.44 -28.07
CA ALA A 52 -36.10 20.92 -28.05
C ALA A 52 -36.13 19.43 -27.66
N LEU A 53 -35.51 18.55 -28.44
CA LEU A 53 -35.46 17.11 -28.13
C LEU A 53 -34.25 16.76 -27.27
N GLY A 54 -33.05 17.13 -27.74
CA GLY A 54 -31.80 16.86 -27.02
C GLY A 54 -30.55 17.17 -27.85
N PRO A 55 -29.36 17.15 -27.24
CA PRO A 55 -28.09 17.44 -27.91
C PRO A 55 -27.60 16.26 -28.77
N TYR A 56 -26.94 16.56 -29.89
CA TYR A 56 -26.16 15.60 -30.67
C TYR A 56 -24.69 15.66 -30.21
N PRO A 57 -23.95 14.53 -30.08
CA PRO A 57 -24.28 13.17 -30.54
C PRO A 57 -25.02 12.29 -29.51
N LEU A 58 -25.32 12.79 -28.30
CA LEU A 58 -26.00 12.01 -27.26
C LEU A 58 -27.37 11.48 -27.72
N LEU A 59 -28.06 12.22 -28.58
CA LEU A 59 -29.30 11.84 -29.23
C LEU A 59 -29.06 11.69 -30.74
N THR A 60 -29.19 10.45 -31.24
CA THR A 60 -28.93 10.12 -32.65
C THR A 60 -30.07 10.56 -33.57
N LEU A 61 -29.82 10.66 -34.88
CA LEU A 61 -30.87 11.00 -35.85
C LEU A 61 -32.08 10.03 -35.78
N ALA A 62 -31.81 8.74 -35.61
CA ALA A 62 -32.87 7.72 -35.46
C ALA A 62 -33.72 7.95 -34.21
N GLN A 63 -33.09 8.28 -33.07
CA GLN A 63 -33.82 8.62 -31.84
C GLN A 63 -34.61 9.91 -31.99
N ALA A 64 -34.07 10.91 -32.69
CA ALA A 64 -34.76 12.17 -32.96
C ALA A 64 -36.03 11.98 -33.80
N ARG A 65 -36.00 11.06 -34.78
CA ARG A 65 -37.18 10.69 -35.59
C ARG A 65 -38.27 9.99 -34.77
N ARG A 66 -37.90 9.06 -33.88
CA ARG A 66 -38.84 8.42 -32.95
C ARG A 66 -39.53 9.43 -32.02
N MET A 67 -38.75 10.29 -31.37
CA MET A 67 -39.30 11.34 -30.50
C MET A 67 -40.19 12.34 -31.25
N ARG A 68 -39.95 12.52 -32.56
CA ARG A 68 -40.83 13.31 -33.43
C ARG A 68 -42.16 12.62 -33.69
N GLU A 69 -42.16 11.33 -33.96
CA GLU A 69 -43.39 10.55 -34.12
C GLU A 69 -44.23 10.58 -32.83
N GLU A 70 -43.60 10.41 -31.67
CA GLU A 70 -44.26 10.56 -30.36
C GLU A 70 -44.89 11.96 -30.20
N ALA A 71 -44.15 13.01 -30.54
CA ALA A 71 -44.67 14.39 -30.49
C ALA A 71 -45.83 14.62 -31.49
N GLN A 72 -45.83 13.97 -32.65
CA GLN A 72 -46.93 14.02 -33.61
C GLN A 72 -48.18 13.31 -33.11
N LEU A 73 -48.03 12.13 -32.49
CA LEU A 73 -49.15 11.41 -31.87
C LEU A 73 -49.84 12.28 -30.81
N LEU A 74 -49.07 12.98 -29.98
CA LEU A 74 -49.61 13.93 -29.00
C LEU A 74 -50.42 15.06 -29.65
N LEU A 75 -49.90 15.61 -30.75
CA LEU A 75 -50.59 16.67 -31.50
C LEU A 75 -51.89 16.17 -32.12
N ILE A 76 -51.92 14.93 -32.63
CA ILE A 76 -53.14 14.29 -33.15
C ILE A 76 -54.17 14.12 -32.03
N SER A 77 -53.74 13.75 -30.82
CA SER A 77 -54.60 13.66 -29.63
C SER A 77 -54.96 15.02 -29.02
N GLY A 78 -54.66 16.14 -29.68
CA GLY A 78 -55.00 17.48 -29.19
C GLY A 78 -54.16 17.97 -28.01
N ILE A 79 -53.02 17.32 -27.71
CA ILE A 79 -52.15 17.65 -26.59
C ILE A 79 -50.91 18.40 -27.10
N ASP A 80 -50.60 19.57 -26.55
CA ASP A 80 -49.36 20.29 -26.86
C ASP A 80 -48.14 19.59 -26.21
N PRO A 81 -47.18 19.05 -27.00
CA PRO A 81 -46.01 18.36 -26.48
C PRO A 81 -45.14 19.22 -25.55
N SER A 82 -45.04 20.53 -25.80
CA SER A 82 -44.28 21.45 -24.94
C SER A 82 -44.96 21.69 -23.60
N ALA A 83 -46.30 21.79 -23.61
CA ALA A 83 -47.10 21.98 -22.40
C ALA A 83 -47.13 20.69 -21.58
N ARG A 84 -47.29 19.52 -22.21
CA ARG A 84 -47.18 18.22 -21.54
C ARG A 84 -45.81 18.03 -20.90
N ARG A 85 -44.72 18.30 -21.60
CA ARG A 85 -43.36 18.21 -21.04
C ARG A 85 -43.13 19.22 -19.91
N LYS A 86 -43.73 20.42 -20.01
CA LYS A 86 -43.68 21.43 -18.94
C LYS A 86 -44.50 20.98 -17.72
N ALA A 87 -45.69 20.43 -17.92
CA ALA A 87 -46.57 19.90 -16.88
C ALA A 87 -45.96 18.69 -16.19
N GLU A 88 -45.40 17.74 -16.95
CA GLU A 88 -44.67 16.59 -16.41
C GLU A 88 -43.46 17.03 -15.57
N ARG A 89 -42.77 18.11 -15.94
CA ARG A 89 -41.68 18.70 -15.14
C ARG A 89 -42.18 19.44 -13.90
N LEU A 90 -43.34 20.10 -13.97
CA LEU A 90 -43.96 20.81 -12.84
C LEU A 90 -44.69 19.87 -11.87
N ALA A 91 -45.09 18.69 -12.33
CA ALA A 91 -45.69 17.63 -11.52
C ALA A 91 -44.65 16.85 -10.71
N ILE A 92 -43.35 17.05 -10.96
CA ILE A 92 -42.30 16.55 -10.09
C ILE A 92 -42.34 17.42 -8.83
N THR A 93 -42.82 16.86 -7.73
CA THR A 93 -42.62 17.48 -6.42
C THR A 93 -41.11 17.61 -6.19
N PRO A 94 -40.60 18.78 -5.76
CA PRO A 94 -39.17 18.95 -5.50
C PRO A 94 -38.57 17.86 -4.60
N GLU A 95 -39.41 17.33 -3.69
CA GLU A 95 -39.10 16.23 -2.79
C GLU A 95 -38.79 14.89 -3.52
N HIS A 96 -39.38 14.64 -4.70
CA HIS A 96 -39.27 13.36 -5.43
C HIS A 96 -38.21 13.37 -6.54
N THR A 97 -37.31 14.34 -6.53
CA THR A 97 -36.14 14.29 -7.41
C THR A 97 -35.10 13.30 -6.88
N PHE A 98 -34.34 12.64 -7.76
CA PHE A 98 -33.27 11.74 -7.34
C PHE A 98 -32.27 12.45 -6.41
N GLU A 99 -31.94 13.71 -6.69
CA GLU A 99 -31.05 14.50 -5.84
C GLU A 99 -31.62 14.75 -4.45
N SER A 100 -32.90 15.14 -4.34
CA SER A 100 -33.57 15.36 -3.06
C SER A 100 -33.50 14.09 -2.20
N VAL A 101 -33.94 12.96 -2.75
CA VAL A 101 -33.97 11.68 -2.04
C VAL A 101 -32.57 11.18 -1.70
N ALA A 102 -31.58 11.39 -2.57
CA ALA A 102 -30.19 11.03 -2.28
C ALA A 102 -29.60 11.86 -1.12
N ARG A 103 -29.91 13.17 -1.06
CA ARG A 103 -29.48 14.04 0.05
C ARG A 103 -30.16 13.67 1.36
N GLU A 104 -31.44 13.34 1.31
CA GLU A 104 -32.21 12.87 2.47
C GLU A 104 -31.66 11.54 2.99
N TRP A 105 -31.42 10.56 2.09
CA TRP A 105 -30.79 9.29 2.43
C TRP A 105 -29.42 9.47 3.09
N VAL A 106 -28.55 10.35 2.57
CA VAL A 106 -27.26 10.64 3.21
C VAL A 106 -27.46 11.25 4.60
N THR A 107 -28.47 12.08 4.78
CA THR A 107 -28.78 12.75 6.05
C THR A 107 -29.32 11.76 7.08
N SER A 108 -30.25 10.87 6.69
CA SER A 108 -30.93 9.89 7.55
C SER A 108 -29.99 8.81 8.11
N ASN A 109 -28.81 8.61 7.51
CA ASN A 109 -27.79 7.70 8.05
C ASN A 109 -27.13 8.28 9.32
N VAL A 110 -27.70 7.99 10.50
CA VAL A 110 -27.21 8.50 11.80
C VAL A 110 -25.81 8.00 12.17
N ASN A 111 -25.45 6.77 11.77
CA ASN A 111 -24.17 6.14 12.13
C ASN A 111 -22.99 6.60 11.26
N TRP A 112 -23.21 7.48 10.29
CA TRP A 112 -22.15 7.96 9.40
C TRP A 112 -21.54 9.25 9.93
N SER A 113 -20.21 9.30 9.98
CA SER A 113 -19.50 10.54 10.31
C SER A 113 -19.83 11.64 9.28
N ALA A 114 -19.82 12.90 9.73
CA ALA A 114 -20.11 14.06 8.88
C ALA A 114 -19.22 14.09 7.62
N GLU A 115 -17.95 13.69 7.76
CA GLU A 115 -17.04 13.58 6.63
C GLU A 115 -17.43 12.46 5.65
N HIS A 116 -17.85 11.30 6.17
CA HIS A 116 -18.33 10.21 5.31
C HIS A 116 -19.53 10.68 4.49
N LYS A 117 -20.51 11.35 5.13
CA LYS A 117 -21.67 11.96 4.46
C LYS A 117 -21.24 12.92 3.34
N LYS A 118 -20.36 13.88 3.67
CA LYS A 118 -19.82 14.85 2.70
C LYS A 118 -19.11 14.17 1.53
N ARG A 119 -18.32 13.13 1.79
CA ARG A 119 -17.60 12.38 0.76
C ARG A 119 -18.56 11.59 -0.14
N VAL A 120 -19.58 10.96 0.43
CA VAL A 120 -20.61 10.24 -0.35
C VAL A 120 -21.34 11.22 -1.28
N LEU A 121 -21.81 12.33 -0.72
CA LEU A 121 -22.54 13.35 -1.44
C LEU A 121 -21.71 13.99 -2.56
N ARG A 122 -20.43 14.29 -2.30
CA ARG A 122 -19.51 14.83 -3.30
C ARG A 122 -19.38 13.92 -4.53
N TYR A 123 -19.44 12.61 -4.36
CA TYR A 123 -19.39 11.68 -5.50
C TYR A 123 -20.68 11.74 -6.33
N PHE A 124 -21.84 11.88 -5.69
CA PHE A 124 -23.08 12.12 -6.43
C PHE A 124 -23.06 13.45 -7.18
N GLU A 125 -22.61 14.53 -6.54
CA GLU A 125 -22.48 15.86 -7.17
C GLU A 125 -21.56 15.85 -8.38
N LEU A 126 -20.47 15.07 -8.33
CA LEU A 126 -19.51 14.98 -9.42
C LEU A 126 -19.98 14.10 -10.57
N TYR A 127 -20.69 13.00 -10.28
CA TYR A 127 -20.86 11.92 -11.25
C TYR A 127 -22.30 11.55 -11.56
N VAL A 128 -23.27 11.88 -10.71
CA VAL A 128 -24.67 11.41 -10.86
C VAL A 128 -25.65 12.56 -11.01
N PHE A 129 -25.60 13.56 -10.14
CA PHE A 129 -26.52 14.71 -10.17
C PHE A 129 -26.48 15.51 -11.47
N PRO A 130 -25.34 15.67 -12.17
CA PRO A 130 -25.32 16.36 -13.47
C PRO A 130 -26.25 15.75 -14.52
N THR A 131 -26.46 14.43 -14.46
CA THR A 131 -27.27 13.69 -15.44
C THR A 131 -28.65 13.35 -14.90
N ASN A 132 -28.73 12.85 -13.66
CA ASN A 132 -29.94 12.25 -13.09
C ASN A 132 -30.54 13.05 -11.94
N GLY A 133 -29.88 14.10 -11.44
CA GLY A 133 -30.26 14.78 -10.19
C GLY A 133 -31.68 15.35 -10.22
N SER A 134 -32.06 15.98 -11.33
CA SER A 134 -33.39 16.58 -11.53
C SER A 134 -34.45 15.60 -12.06
N CYS A 135 -34.10 14.32 -12.25
CA CYS A 135 -35.05 13.32 -12.70
C CYS A 135 -36.02 12.92 -11.58
N ASP A 136 -37.27 12.68 -11.96
CA ASP A 136 -38.31 12.11 -11.09
C ASP A 136 -37.95 10.67 -10.74
N ILE A 137 -37.66 10.43 -9.46
CA ILE A 137 -37.20 9.12 -8.97
C ILE A 137 -38.26 8.03 -9.20
N THR A 138 -39.55 8.39 -9.25
CA THR A 138 -40.68 7.47 -9.41
C THR A 138 -40.75 6.84 -10.81
N LYS A 139 -40.09 7.46 -11.81
CA LYS A 139 -40.13 7.03 -13.21
C LYS A 139 -38.80 6.44 -13.70
N MET A 140 -37.77 6.41 -12.85
CA MET A 140 -36.44 5.96 -13.24
C MET A 140 -36.40 4.45 -13.48
N LYS A 141 -35.79 4.04 -14.60
CA LYS A 141 -35.56 2.63 -14.92
C LYS A 141 -34.07 2.29 -14.78
N VAL A 142 -33.76 0.98 -14.76
CA VAL A 142 -32.38 0.44 -14.72
C VAL A 142 -31.45 1.18 -15.70
N LYS A 143 -31.90 1.33 -16.95
CA LYS A 143 -31.14 1.99 -18.02
C LYS A 143 -30.77 3.43 -17.69
N ASP A 144 -31.64 4.17 -17.03
CA ASP A 144 -31.46 5.59 -16.74
C ASP A 144 -30.44 5.74 -15.59
N LEU A 145 -30.48 4.84 -14.62
CA LEU A 145 -29.53 4.76 -13.51
C LEU A 145 -28.11 4.36 -13.97
N LEU A 146 -28.00 3.56 -15.04
CA LEU A 146 -26.72 3.12 -15.58
C LEU A 146 -25.95 4.20 -16.34
N VAL A 147 -26.62 5.20 -16.92
CA VAL A 147 -25.98 6.23 -17.75
C VAL A 147 -24.78 6.90 -17.02
N PRO A 148 -24.95 7.54 -15.85
CA PRO A 148 -23.83 8.19 -15.16
C PRO A 148 -22.74 7.19 -14.73
N ILE A 149 -23.11 5.97 -14.38
CA ILE A 149 -22.16 4.95 -13.92
C ILE A 149 -21.30 4.46 -15.09
N LYS A 150 -21.89 4.23 -16.26
CA LYS A 150 -21.20 3.83 -17.49
C LYS A 150 -20.26 4.91 -18.01
N GLU A 151 -20.59 6.19 -17.82
CA GLU A 151 -19.68 7.29 -18.15
C GLU A 151 -18.41 7.26 -17.30
N VAL A 152 -18.55 7.02 -15.99
CA VAL A 152 -17.40 6.86 -15.08
C VAL A 152 -16.58 5.61 -15.40
N GLU A 153 -17.23 4.50 -15.76
CA GLU A 153 -16.58 3.27 -16.21
C GLU A 153 -15.76 3.51 -17.48
N LYS A 154 -16.33 4.18 -18.49
CA LYS A 154 -15.63 4.53 -19.74
C LYS A 154 -14.42 5.43 -19.51
N ALA A 155 -14.43 6.23 -18.44
CA ALA A 155 -13.28 7.04 -18.02
C ALA A 155 -12.19 6.22 -17.27
N GLY A 156 -12.32 4.89 -17.17
CA GLY A 156 -11.36 3.99 -16.54
C GLY A 156 -11.44 3.96 -15.00
N LYS A 157 -12.41 4.64 -14.38
CA LYS A 157 -12.52 4.78 -12.91
C LYS A 157 -13.40 3.68 -12.31
N LEU A 158 -12.97 2.42 -12.45
CA LEU A 158 -13.77 1.25 -12.11
C LEU A 158 -14.22 1.16 -10.63
N ASP A 159 -13.35 1.49 -9.66
CA ASP A 159 -13.73 1.54 -8.23
C ASP A 159 -14.79 2.62 -7.94
N VAL A 160 -14.68 3.77 -8.60
CA VAL A 160 -15.67 4.85 -8.47
C VAL A 160 -17.01 4.39 -9.04
N ALA A 161 -17.02 3.78 -10.22
CA ALA A 161 -18.23 3.27 -10.86
C ALA A 161 -18.93 2.19 -10.00
N SER A 162 -18.16 1.22 -9.48
CA SER A 162 -18.67 0.18 -8.58
C SER A 162 -19.28 0.76 -7.30
N ARG A 163 -18.64 1.75 -6.67
CA ARG A 163 -19.19 2.43 -5.48
C ARG A 163 -20.43 3.25 -5.80
N LEU A 164 -20.48 3.92 -6.95
CA LEU A 164 -21.65 4.70 -7.37
C LEU A 164 -22.85 3.79 -7.64
N GLN A 165 -22.64 2.63 -8.25
CA GLN A 165 -23.66 1.61 -8.46
C GLN A 165 -24.27 1.15 -7.13
N GLN A 166 -23.43 0.75 -6.16
CA GLN A 166 -23.89 0.33 -4.83
C GLN A 166 -24.68 1.43 -4.12
N ARG A 167 -24.20 2.67 -4.16
CA ARG A 167 -24.86 3.81 -3.49
C ARG A 167 -26.17 4.18 -4.18
N THR A 168 -26.22 4.15 -5.51
CA THR A 168 -27.46 4.38 -6.29
C THR A 168 -28.50 3.33 -5.91
N ALA A 169 -28.10 2.06 -5.75
CA ALA A 169 -28.99 1.01 -5.27
C ALA A 169 -29.50 1.25 -3.84
N CYS A 170 -28.68 1.82 -2.96
CA CYS A 170 -29.11 2.22 -1.62
C CYS A 170 -30.07 3.41 -1.63
N VAL A 171 -29.88 4.41 -2.50
CA VAL A 171 -30.83 5.53 -2.65
C VAL A 171 -32.19 5.03 -3.13
N MET A 172 -32.22 4.16 -4.15
CA MET A 172 -33.49 3.58 -4.62
C MET A 172 -34.13 2.68 -3.56
N ARG A 173 -33.33 1.96 -2.76
CA ARG A 173 -33.85 1.20 -1.61
C ARG A 173 -34.45 2.12 -0.54
N TYR A 174 -33.82 3.25 -0.25
CA TYR A 174 -34.36 4.26 0.66
C TYR A 174 -35.69 4.81 0.16
N ALA A 175 -35.81 5.08 -1.15
CA ALA A 175 -37.06 5.49 -1.77
C ALA A 175 -38.18 4.46 -1.57
N VAL A 176 -37.88 3.16 -1.69
CA VAL A 176 -38.84 2.08 -1.38
C VAL A 176 -39.24 2.11 0.09
N GLN A 177 -38.27 2.19 1.00
CA GLN A 177 -38.52 2.17 2.45
C GLN A 177 -39.39 3.34 2.93
N ASN A 178 -39.37 4.48 2.23
CA ASN A 178 -40.17 5.65 2.55
C ASN A 178 -41.45 5.75 1.69
N GLY A 179 -41.80 4.69 0.94
CA GLY A 179 -43.03 4.65 0.15
C GLY A 179 -43.06 5.60 -1.06
N ILE A 180 -41.90 6.10 -1.51
CA ILE A 180 -41.79 6.97 -2.69
C ILE A 180 -41.94 6.15 -3.97
N ILE A 181 -41.45 4.91 -3.97
CA ILE A 181 -41.55 3.97 -5.09
C ILE A 181 -41.87 2.56 -4.57
N ASP A 182 -42.59 1.76 -5.36
CA ASP A 182 -43.00 0.42 -4.92
C ASP A 182 -41.91 -0.65 -5.07
N HIS A 183 -41.03 -0.48 -6.06
CA HIS A 183 -39.99 -1.44 -6.41
C HIS A 183 -38.65 -0.73 -6.61
N ASN A 184 -37.54 -1.43 -6.30
CA ASN A 184 -36.20 -0.93 -6.51
C ASN A 184 -35.65 -1.33 -7.91
N PRO A 185 -35.70 -0.46 -8.93
CA PRO A 185 -35.12 -0.75 -10.26
C PRO A 185 -33.59 -0.85 -10.24
N ALA A 186 -32.91 -0.50 -9.14
CA ALA A 186 -31.46 -0.59 -9.05
C ALA A 186 -30.94 -1.98 -8.60
N SER A 187 -31.84 -2.91 -8.23
CA SER A 187 -31.50 -4.28 -7.83
C SER A 187 -30.72 -5.01 -8.92
N ASP A 188 -31.14 -4.82 -10.17
CA ASP A 188 -30.57 -5.44 -11.36
C ASP A 188 -29.33 -4.71 -11.90
N LEU A 189 -28.84 -3.68 -11.20
CA LEU A 189 -27.59 -3.06 -11.58
C LEU A 189 -26.41 -4.00 -11.32
N THR A 190 -26.51 -4.92 -10.36
CA THR A 190 -25.42 -5.82 -9.99
C THR A 190 -24.88 -6.58 -11.21
N GLY A 191 -23.57 -6.51 -11.46
CA GLY A 191 -22.93 -7.13 -12.64
C GLY A 191 -22.96 -6.28 -13.91
N ALA A 192 -23.71 -5.17 -13.95
CA ALA A 192 -23.77 -4.30 -15.13
C ALA A 192 -22.51 -3.44 -15.35
N VAL A 193 -21.58 -3.42 -14.39
CA VAL A 193 -20.34 -2.62 -14.42
C VAL A 193 -19.17 -3.53 -14.16
N SER A 194 -18.08 -3.35 -14.90
CA SER A 194 -16.85 -4.12 -14.72
C SER A 194 -16.34 -3.97 -13.29
N THR A 195 -16.13 -5.09 -12.62
CA THR A 195 -15.53 -5.09 -11.29
C THR A 195 -14.03 -4.79 -11.42
N PRO A 196 -13.51 -3.78 -10.69
CA PRO A 196 -12.06 -3.60 -10.63
C PRO A 196 -11.42 -4.85 -10.04
N LYS A 197 -10.31 -5.32 -10.63
CA LYS A 197 -9.47 -6.34 -9.98
C LYS A 197 -9.02 -5.79 -8.63
N VAL A 198 -9.32 -6.53 -7.56
CA VAL A 198 -8.89 -6.18 -6.20
C VAL A 198 -7.36 -6.16 -6.19
N ARG A 199 -6.78 -4.99 -5.92
CA ARG A 199 -5.34 -4.85 -5.69
C ARG A 199 -5.11 -4.85 -4.19
N HIS A 200 -4.47 -5.90 -3.70
CA HIS A 200 -4.00 -5.94 -2.32
C HIS A 200 -2.82 -4.98 -2.15
N HIS A 201 -2.63 -4.49 -0.93
CA HIS A 201 -1.46 -3.68 -0.62
C HIS A 201 -0.19 -4.54 -0.81
N PRO A 202 0.83 -4.03 -1.53
CA PRO A 202 2.06 -4.79 -1.77
C PRO A 202 2.78 -5.03 -0.45
N ALA A 203 3.23 -6.26 -0.27
CA ALA A 203 3.95 -6.76 0.88
C ALA A 203 5.12 -7.59 0.34
N LEU A 204 6.28 -7.40 0.96
CA LEU A 204 7.50 -8.06 0.52
C LEU A 204 7.42 -9.56 0.87
N ASP A 205 7.93 -10.42 -0.02
CA ASP A 205 8.11 -11.83 0.31
C ASP A 205 9.08 -11.97 1.49
N LEU A 206 8.81 -12.92 2.40
CA LEU A 206 9.57 -13.07 3.65
C LEU A 206 11.05 -13.40 3.41
N ASN A 207 11.36 -14.03 2.27
CA ASN A 207 12.74 -14.34 1.88
C ASN A 207 13.60 -13.11 1.57
N LEU A 208 12.99 -11.95 1.35
CA LEU A 208 13.67 -10.67 1.11
C LEU A 208 13.76 -9.80 2.38
N ILE A 209 13.33 -10.30 3.55
CA ILE A 209 13.48 -9.60 4.83
C ILE A 209 14.96 -9.23 5.13
N PRO A 210 15.96 -10.09 4.90
CA PRO A 210 17.36 -9.73 5.17
C PRO A 210 17.78 -8.44 4.48
N ASP A 211 17.66 -8.40 3.14
CA ASP A 211 18.00 -7.23 2.31
C ASP A 211 17.17 -6.00 2.71
N PHE A 212 15.92 -6.22 3.10
CA PHE A 212 15.03 -5.14 3.52
C PHE A 212 15.48 -4.50 4.84
N LEU A 213 15.89 -5.30 5.82
CA LEU A 213 16.39 -4.81 7.11
C LEU A 213 17.71 -4.06 6.94
N GLU A 214 18.62 -4.56 6.10
CA GLU A 214 19.87 -3.89 5.75
C GLU A 214 19.61 -2.52 5.11
N ARG A 215 18.71 -2.45 4.12
CA ARG A 215 18.33 -1.17 3.49
C ARG A 215 17.66 -0.20 4.46
N ILE A 216 16.92 -0.70 5.45
CA ILE A 216 16.40 0.14 6.51
C ILE A 216 17.55 0.73 7.32
N ASP A 217 18.53 -0.07 7.73
CA ASP A 217 19.69 0.38 8.52
C ASP A 217 20.59 1.34 7.74
N ASP A 218 20.69 1.17 6.42
CA ASP A 218 21.49 2.04 5.56
C ASP A 218 20.80 3.33 5.10
N TYR A 219 19.55 3.54 5.48
CA TYR A 219 18.80 4.73 5.11
C TYR A 219 19.47 6.02 5.60
N LYS A 220 19.99 6.83 4.67
CA LYS A 220 20.73 8.08 4.96
C LYS A 220 19.83 9.31 5.18
N GLY A 221 18.52 9.13 5.38
CA GLY A 221 17.61 10.22 5.67
C GLY A 221 17.55 10.59 7.15
N ARG A 222 16.52 11.33 7.57
CA ARG A 222 16.33 11.71 8.98
C ARG A 222 16.20 10.47 9.88
N GLN A 223 16.99 10.42 10.96
CA GLN A 223 16.99 9.32 11.93
C GLN A 223 15.59 8.99 12.47
N LEU A 224 14.81 10.00 12.85
CA LEU A 224 13.43 9.82 13.31
C LEU A 224 12.52 9.12 12.26
N THR A 225 12.79 9.30 10.97
CA THR A 225 12.08 8.59 9.90
C THR A 225 12.48 7.13 9.82
N GLN A 226 13.77 6.83 9.96
CA GLN A 226 14.27 5.45 10.03
C GLN A 226 13.63 4.69 11.21
N LEU A 227 13.61 5.32 12.39
CA LEU A 227 12.99 4.77 13.59
C LEU A 227 11.49 4.56 13.43
N ALA A 228 10.79 5.47 12.75
CA ALA A 228 9.37 5.29 12.44
C ALA A 228 9.13 4.08 11.52
N VAL A 229 10.00 3.83 10.55
CA VAL A 229 9.93 2.64 9.67
C VAL A 229 10.17 1.36 10.49
N LYS A 230 11.21 1.33 11.32
CA LYS A 230 11.54 0.18 12.18
C LYS A 230 10.40 -0.14 13.16
N LEU A 231 9.85 0.87 13.85
CA LEU A 231 8.71 0.70 14.76
C LEU A 231 7.43 0.29 14.02
N ALA A 232 7.17 0.83 12.82
CA ALA A 232 6.05 0.40 12.01
C ALA A 232 6.16 -1.08 11.60
N LEU A 233 7.37 -1.56 11.32
CA LEU A 233 7.64 -2.96 10.99
C LEU A 233 7.45 -3.88 12.21
N LEU A 234 8.00 -3.50 13.36
CA LEU A 234 7.90 -4.28 14.60
C LEU A 234 6.48 -4.35 15.15
N LEU A 235 5.76 -3.22 15.16
CA LEU A 235 4.45 -3.15 15.78
C LEU A 235 3.31 -3.44 14.81
N PHE A 236 3.57 -3.30 13.50
CA PHE A 236 2.62 -3.48 12.41
C PHE A 236 1.26 -2.83 12.69
N ILE A 237 1.27 -1.66 13.33
CA ILE A 237 0.08 -0.84 13.58
C ILE A 237 -0.27 -0.01 12.34
N ARG A 238 -1.45 0.61 12.32
CA ARG A 238 -1.86 1.43 11.18
C ARG A 238 -1.07 2.72 11.14
N SER A 239 -0.81 3.25 9.94
CA SER A 239 -0.08 4.52 9.77
C SER A 239 -0.69 5.68 10.57
N SER A 240 -2.02 5.76 10.68
CA SER A 240 -2.67 6.79 11.51
C SER A 240 -2.41 6.60 13.00
N GLU A 241 -2.33 5.35 13.47
CA GLU A 241 -2.08 5.02 14.88
C GLU A 241 -0.64 5.43 15.25
N LEU A 242 0.33 5.14 14.38
CA LEU A 242 1.73 5.53 14.57
C LEU A 242 1.93 7.04 14.50
N ARG A 243 1.36 7.68 13.47
CA ARG A 243 1.55 9.11 13.20
C ARG A 243 1.07 10.00 14.34
N PHE A 244 -0.05 9.65 14.96
CA PHE A 244 -0.68 10.43 16.02
C PHE A 244 -0.35 9.92 17.42
N ALA A 245 0.65 9.03 17.54
CA ALA A 245 1.12 8.49 18.79
C ALA A 245 1.57 9.60 19.75
N ARG A 246 1.17 9.47 21.02
CA ARG A 246 1.57 10.36 22.12
C ARG A 246 2.30 9.57 23.20
N TRP A 247 3.22 10.24 23.90
CA TRP A 247 4.03 9.58 24.93
C TRP A 247 3.22 9.09 26.14
N ASP A 248 2.10 9.74 26.46
CA ASP A 248 1.19 9.36 27.54
C ASP A 248 0.39 8.08 27.25
N GLU A 249 0.35 7.64 25.98
CA GLU A 249 -0.27 6.37 25.57
C GLU A 249 0.64 5.15 25.81
N ILE A 250 1.94 5.39 26.04
CA ILE A 250 2.98 4.37 26.06
C ILE A 250 3.49 4.18 27.49
N ASP A 251 3.18 3.02 28.06
CA ASP A 251 3.75 2.56 29.32
C ASP A 251 4.97 1.67 29.03
N LEU A 252 6.15 2.27 29.04
CA LEU A 252 7.41 1.55 28.83
C LEU A 252 7.75 0.59 29.98
N ARG A 253 7.22 0.82 31.21
CA ARG A 253 7.52 -0.05 32.36
C ARG A 253 6.76 -1.36 32.23
N ASN A 254 5.50 -1.28 31.87
CA ASN A 254 4.66 -2.44 31.60
C ASN A 254 4.73 -2.86 30.12
N ALA A 255 5.70 -2.32 29.35
CA ALA A 255 5.90 -2.53 27.92
C ALA A 255 4.60 -2.70 27.10
N MET A 256 3.72 -1.73 27.26
CA MET A 256 2.40 -1.71 26.64
C MET A 256 2.14 -0.33 26.02
N TRP A 257 1.65 -0.32 24.79
CA TRP A 257 1.06 0.87 24.20
C TRP A 257 -0.45 0.72 24.12
N THR A 258 -1.18 1.60 24.82
CA THR A 258 -2.64 1.66 24.76
C THR A 258 -3.07 2.74 23.78
N ILE A 259 -3.39 2.34 22.54
CA ILE A 259 -3.94 3.26 21.55
C ILE A 259 -5.40 3.54 21.93
N PRO A 260 -5.78 4.79 22.25
CA PRO A 260 -7.15 5.11 22.67
C PRO A 260 -8.14 4.95 21.52
N ALA A 261 -9.44 4.91 21.82
CA ALA A 261 -10.49 4.88 20.79
C ALA A 261 -10.46 6.14 19.91
N GLU A 262 -10.26 7.29 20.54
CA GLU A 262 -10.18 8.62 19.93
C GLU A 262 -9.11 9.46 20.64
N ARG A 263 -8.69 10.56 20.01
CA ARG A 263 -7.67 11.47 20.54
C ARG A 263 -8.18 12.90 20.51
N GLU A 264 -7.60 13.72 21.37
CA GLU A 264 -7.80 15.17 21.29
C GLU A 264 -7.33 15.70 19.93
N PRO A 265 -8.16 16.46 19.18
CA PRO A 265 -7.78 17.00 17.88
C PRO A 265 -6.59 17.96 17.98
N ILE A 266 -5.63 17.83 17.07
CA ILE A 266 -4.53 18.77 16.89
C ILE A 266 -5.00 19.88 15.92
N PRO A 267 -4.98 21.16 16.33
CA PRO A 267 -5.44 22.27 15.50
C PRO A 267 -4.79 22.30 14.11
N GLY A 268 -5.62 22.41 13.07
CA GLY A 268 -5.14 22.49 11.68
C GLY A 268 -4.54 21.19 11.13
N VAL A 269 -4.71 20.05 11.81
CA VAL A 269 -4.26 18.73 11.33
C VAL A 269 -5.47 17.84 11.06
N LYS A 270 -5.67 17.51 9.79
CA LYS A 270 -6.77 16.63 9.39
C LYS A 270 -6.60 15.24 10.03
N TYR A 271 -7.68 14.70 10.60
CA TYR A 271 -7.77 13.35 11.18
C TYR A 271 -6.97 13.08 12.44
N SER A 272 -6.42 14.11 13.09
CA SER A 272 -5.64 13.93 14.32
C SER A 272 -6.42 13.32 15.48
N ALA A 273 -7.75 13.42 15.47
CA ALA A 273 -8.61 12.82 16.49
C ALA A 273 -8.74 11.30 16.37
N ARG A 274 -8.21 10.68 15.30
CA ARG A 274 -8.31 9.24 15.09
C ARG A 274 -7.46 8.49 16.12
N GLY A 275 -8.11 7.64 16.90
CA GLY A 275 -7.49 6.60 17.70
C GLY A 275 -7.46 5.26 16.95
N ALA A 276 -7.76 4.19 17.66
CA ALA A 276 -7.89 2.83 17.12
C ALA A 276 -9.05 2.75 16.13
N LYS A 277 -8.84 2.04 15.00
CA LYS A 277 -9.83 1.93 13.91
C LYS A 277 -11.21 1.44 14.36
N MET A 278 -11.25 0.59 15.39
CA MET A 278 -12.47 -0.06 15.86
C MET A 278 -13.22 0.76 16.93
N HIS A 279 -12.81 2.01 17.19
CA HIS A 279 -13.42 2.90 18.20
C HIS A 279 -13.48 2.29 19.61
N SER A 280 -12.53 1.41 19.91
CA SER A 280 -12.27 0.83 21.23
C SER A 280 -10.76 0.86 21.48
N PRO A 281 -10.30 1.01 22.73
CA PRO A 281 -8.87 0.97 23.04
C PRO A 281 -8.19 -0.28 22.44
N HIS A 282 -7.05 -0.09 21.79
CA HIS A 282 -6.23 -1.15 21.24
C HIS A 282 -4.93 -1.25 22.05
N LEU A 283 -4.85 -2.30 22.85
CA LEU A 283 -3.66 -2.65 23.62
C LEU A 283 -2.63 -3.25 22.67
N VAL A 284 -1.40 -2.77 22.63
CA VAL A 284 -0.30 -3.24 21.77
C VAL A 284 0.88 -3.59 22.67
N PRO A 285 1.13 -4.88 22.96
CA PRO A 285 2.34 -5.32 23.64
C PRO A 285 3.59 -4.88 22.89
N LEU A 286 4.61 -4.44 23.62
CA LEU A 286 5.88 -3.97 23.08
C LEU A 286 6.96 -5.03 23.28
N SER A 287 7.64 -5.41 22.20
CA SER A 287 8.84 -6.22 22.30
C SER A 287 10.00 -5.42 22.88
N ARG A 288 11.04 -6.10 23.36
CA ARG A 288 12.28 -5.47 23.85
C ARG A 288 12.87 -4.51 22.82
N GLN A 289 12.92 -4.93 21.56
CA GLN A 289 13.39 -4.13 20.43
C GLN A 289 12.54 -2.86 20.22
N ALA A 290 11.21 -2.95 20.37
CA ALA A 290 10.35 -1.79 20.23
C ALA A 290 10.58 -0.76 21.37
N ILE A 291 10.83 -1.22 22.59
CA ILE A 291 11.14 -0.35 23.73
C ILE A 291 12.45 0.41 23.50
N GLU A 292 13.50 -0.28 23.04
CA GLU A 292 14.79 0.35 22.74
C GLU A 292 14.67 1.43 21.66
N LEU A 293 13.94 1.13 20.57
CA LEU A 293 13.68 2.14 19.54
C LEU A 293 12.84 3.31 20.06
N LEU A 294 11.90 3.08 20.97
CA LEU A 294 11.15 4.17 21.60
C LEU A 294 12.05 5.05 22.48
N HIS A 295 13.03 4.46 23.18
CA HIS A 295 14.04 5.24 23.89
C HIS A 295 14.88 6.09 22.93
N GLU A 296 15.35 5.53 21.81
CA GLU A 296 16.09 6.26 20.77
C GLU A 296 15.23 7.38 20.16
N VAL A 297 13.96 7.11 19.83
CA VAL A 297 13.00 8.12 19.34
C VAL A 297 12.89 9.29 20.31
N ARG A 298 12.84 9.03 21.62
CA ARG A 298 12.76 10.07 22.65
C ARG A 298 14.00 10.95 22.66
N GLN A 299 15.19 10.40 22.41
CA GLN A 299 16.46 11.15 22.34
C GLN A 299 16.52 12.07 21.11
N HIS A 300 15.82 11.72 20.02
CA HIS A 300 15.73 12.55 18.82
C HIS A 300 14.59 13.60 18.85
N CYS A 301 13.82 13.65 19.93
CA CYS A 301 12.73 14.59 20.12
C CYS A 301 13.12 15.72 21.09
N ARG A 302 12.53 16.90 20.90
CA ARG A 302 12.73 18.02 21.84
C ARG A 302 12.10 17.67 23.19
N PRO A 303 12.73 18.03 24.33
CA PRO A 303 12.11 17.88 25.64
C PRO A 303 10.71 18.52 25.69
N GLY A 304 9.75 17.83 26.30
CA GLY A 304 8.36 18.29 26.40
C GLY A 304 7.51 18.14 25.12
N THR A 305 8.01 17.49 24.07
CA THR A 305 7.19 17.14 22.90
C THR A 305 6.19 16.06 23.26
N GLU A 306 4.89 16.32 23.07
CA GLU A 306 3.80 15.37 23.35
C GLU A 306 3.77 14.19 22.36
N LEU A 307 4.04 14.47 21.08
CA LEU A 307 4.01 13.49 20.00
C LEU A 307 5.28 12.62 20.00
N VAL A 308 5.10 11.32 19.74
CA VAL A 308 6.22 10.38 19.55
C VAL A 308 6.94 10.66 18.23
N PHE A 309 6.18 10.99 17.17
CA PHE A 309 6.72 11.31 15.84
C PHE A 309 6.34 12.73 15.38
N PRO A 310 7.01 13.77 15.91
CA PRO A 310 6.80 15.14 15.49
C PRO A 310 7.23 15.40 14.03
N GLY A 311 6.50 16.30 13.39
CA GLY A 311 6.80 16.84 12.08
C GLY A 311 8.10 17.65 12.12
N ASP A 312 8.85 17.55 11.04
CA ASP A 312 10.19 18.16 10.93
C ASP A 312 10.16 19.69 11.05
N HIS A 313 9.21 20.32 10.34
CA HIS A 313 9.06 21.78 10.32
C HIS A 313 8.31 22.32 11.54
N ASN A 314 7.45 21.51 12.17
CA ASN A 314 6.63 21.93 13.30
C ASN A 314 6.42 20.75 14.25
N TYR A 315 7.08 20.80 15.41
CA TYR A 315 7.06 19.75 16.42
C TYR A 315 5.70 19.57 17.12
N ARG A 316 4.79 20.54 16.98
CA ARG A 316 3.40 20.44 17.47
C ARG A 316 2.47 19.76 16.45
N LYS A 317 2.96 19.47 15.25
CA LYS A 317 2.23 18.70 14.24
C LYS A 317 2.92 17.35 14.07
N PRO A 318 2.19 16.29 13.70
CA PRO A 318 2.78 14.97 13.51
C PRO A 318 3.50 14.87 12.16
N MET A 319 4.37 13.87 12.05
CA MET A 319 5.01 13.46 10.78
C MET A 319 3.97 13.28 9.66
N SER A 320 4.33 13.32 8.38
CA SER A 320 3.35 13.12 7.29
C SER A 320 2.91 11.66 7.19
N GLU A 321 1.65 11.42 6.78
CA GLU A 321 1.16 10.06 6.47
C GLU A 321 1.98 9.37 5.37
N ASN A 322 2.60 10.15 4.49
CA ASN A 322 3.40 9.65 3.37
C ASN A 322 4.87 9.39 3.74
N THR A 323 5.32 9.75 4.94
CA THR A 323 6.75 9.71 5.30
C THR A 323 7.34 8.30 5.19
N ILE A 324 6.69 7.27 5.73
CA ILE A 324 7.16 5.87 5.63
C ILE A 324 7.28 5.43 4.17
N ASN A 325 6.22 5.64 3.37
CA ASN A 325 6.25 5.25 1.95
C ASN A 325 7.26 6.07 1.14
N LYS A 326 7.54 7.32 1.53
CA LYS A 326 8.62 8.11 0.92
C LYS A 326 9.98 7.52 1.26
N ALA A 327 10.21 7.13 2.52
CA ALA A 327 11.46 6.47 2.92
C ALA A 327 11.68 5.16 2.17
N LEU A 328 10.64 4.31 2.05
CA LEU A 328 10.70 3.07 1.27
C LEU A 328 11.07 3.31 -0.21
N ARG A 329 10.53 4.36 -0.82
CA ARG A 329 10.91 4.74 -2.21
C ARG A 329 12.36 5.19 -2.31
N VAL A 330 12.86 5.90 -1.30
CA VAL A 330 14.28 6.31 -1.24
C VAL A 330 15.19 5.09 -1.07
N MET A 331 14.75 4.04 -0.37
CA MET A 331 15.44 2.74 -0.25
C MET A 331 15.36 1.89 -1.53
N GLY A 332 14.73 2.39 -2.59
CA GLY A 332 14.66 1.73 -3.90
C GLY A 332 13.41 0.87 -4.15
N TYR A 333 12.40 0.91 -3.27
CA TYR A 333 11.17 0.11 -3.42
C TYR A 333 10.05 0.85 -4.15
N ASP A 334 9.36 0.17 -5.07
CA ASP A 334 8.09 0.61 -5.62
C ASP A 334 6.95 0.31 -4.63
N THR A 335 6.48 1.34 -3.94
CA THR A 335 5.35 1.25 -2.99
C THR A 335 4.00 0.84 -3.57
N GLN A 336 3.90 0.62 -4.88
CA GLN A 336 2.73 0.06 -5.56
C GLN A 336 2.90 -1.41 -5.94
N LYS A 337 4.10 -1.97 -5.87
CA LYS A 337 4.41 -3.32 -6.33
C LYS A 337 5.18 -4.16 -5.30
N ASP A 338 6.20 -3.58 -4.68
CA ASP A 338 7.15 -4.33 -3.86
C ASP A 338 6.71 -4.33 -2.39
N VAL A 339 6.72 -3.17 -1.75
CA VAL A 339 6.33 -3.03 -0.34
C VAL A 339 5.85 -1.62 -0.02
N CYS A 340 4.81 -1.54 0.80
CA CYS A 340 4.34 -0.28 1.37
C CYS A 340 4.25 -0.40 2.89
N GLY A 341 4.13 0.72 3.61
CA GLY A 341 4.00 0.69 5.07
C GLY A 341 2.78 -0.10 5.57
N HIS A 342 1.72 -0.24 4.77
CA HIS A 342 0.62 -1.15 5.11
C HIS A 342 0.99 -2.63 4.89
N GLY A 343 1.87 -2.91 3.95
CA GLY A 343 2.38 -4.24 3.64
C GLY A 343 3.12 -4.91 4.79
N PHE A 344 3.72 -4.14 5.71
CA PHE A 344 4.34 -4.68 6.93
C PHE A 344 3.37 -5.53 7.76
N ARG A 345 2.09 -5.15 7.75
CA ARG A 345 1.03 -5.90 8.43
C ARG A 345 0.78 -7.25 7.79
N THR A 346 0.78 -7.29 6.46
CA THR A 346 0.67 -8.53 5.70
C THR A 346 1.89 -9.42 5.91
N MET A 347 3.10 -8.84 5.92
CA MET A 347 4.35 -9.57 6.19
C MET A 347 4.30 -10.23 7.58
N ALA A 348 4.02 -9.45 8.63
CA ALA A 348 3.93 -9.95 10.00
C ALA A 348 2.86 -11.04 10.12
N CYS A 349 1.63 -10.80 9.63
CA CYS A 349 0.57 -11.81 9.69
C CYS A 349 0.93 -13.09 8.94
N SER A 350 1.57 -12.99 7.78
CA SER A 350 1.97 -14.18 7.00
C SER A 350 2.99 -15.00 7.79
N ALA A 351 4.03 -14.36 8.33
CA ALA A 351 5.04 -15.04 9.15
C ALA A 351 4.43 -15.66 10.42
N LEU A 352 3.55 -14.94 11.11
CA LEU A 352 2.88 -15.43 12.32
C LEU A 352 2.00 -16.65 12.02
N VAL A 353 1.23 -16.63 10.93
CA VAL A 353 0.40 -17.76 10.52
C VAL A 353 1.26 -18.95 10.06
N GLU A 354 2.28 -18.71 9.25
CA GLU A 354 3.20 -19.75 8.76
C GLU A 354 4.02 -20.41 9.88
N SER A 355 4.26 -19.70 10.98
CA SER A 355 4.95 -20.27 12.15
C SER A 355 4.14 -21.41 12.80
N GLY A 356 2.81 -21.38 12.70
CA GLY A 356 1.93 -22.33 13.36
C GLY A 356 1.90 -22.23 14.90
N LEU A 357 2.48 -21.18 15.49
CA LEU A 357 2.65 -21.05 16.95
C LEU A 357 1.51 -20.29 17.65
N TRP A 358 0.71 -19.52 16.91
CA TRP A 358 -0.22 -18.53 17.46
C TRP A 358 -1.66 -18.80 17.05
N SER A 359 -2.59 -18.53 17.97
CA SER A 359 -4.01 -18.57 17.70
C SER A 359 -4.42 -17.47 16.73
N SER A 360 -5.34 -17.79 15.82
CA SER A 360 -5.90 -16.80 14.89
C SER A 360 -6.54 -15.63 15.64
N ASP A 361 -7.09 -15.86 16.83
CA ASP A 361 -7.75 -14.81 17.62
C ASP A 361 -6.73 -13.80 18.18
N ALA A 362 -5.55 -14.26 18.62
CA ALA A 362 -4.46 -13.39 19.07
C ALA A 362 -3.91 -12.51 17.92
N VAL A 363 -3.70 -13.09 16.74
CA VAL A 363 -3.23 -12.36 15.54
C VAL A 363 -4.26 -11.31 15.11
N GLU A 364 -5.54 -11.67 15.02
CA GLU A 364 -6.62 -10.74 14.64
C GLU A 364 -6.81 -9.62 15.67
N ARG A 365 -6.68 -9.93 16.97
CA ARG A 365 -6.70 -8.95 18.07
C ARG A 365 -5.57 -7.94 17.95
N GLN A 366 -4.34 -8.40 17.70
CA GLN A 366 -3.18 -7.54 17.48
C GLN A 366 -3.32 -6.66 16.23
N MET A 367 -4.03 -7.16 15.22
CA MET A 367 -4.35 -6.39 14.03
C MET A 367 -5.47 -5.37 14.28
N SER A 368 -6.01 -5.25 15.50
CA SER A 368 -7.17 -4.41 15.79
C SER A 368 -8.30 -4.68 14.80
N HIS A 369 -8.58 -5.98 14.59
CA HIS A 369 -9.75 -6.45 13.84
C HIS A 369 -10.85 -6.84 14.83
N GLN A 370 -12.11 -6.69 14.40
CA GLN A 370 -13.25 -7.24 15.12
C GLN A 370 -13.69 -8.54 14.47
N GLU A 371 -14.12 -9.49 15.31
CA GLU A 371 -14.76 -10.72 14.87
C GLU A 371 -16.02 -10.38 14.04
N ARG A 372 -16.06 -10.87 12.81
CA ARG A 372 -17.14 -10.59 11.85
C ARG A 372 -18.37 -11.46 12.11
N LYS A 373 -18.19 -12.64 12.72
CA LYS A 373 -19.29 -13.55 13.05
C LYS A 373 -19.97 -13.11 14.34
N ARG A 374 -21.16 -12.49 14.24
CA ARG A 374 -21.93 -11.95 15.37
C ARG A 374 -22.08 -12.92 16.55
N VAL A 375 -22.29 -14.21 16.26
CA VAL A 375 -22.44 -15.25 17.29
C VAL A 375 -21.14 -15.43 18.08
N ARG A 376 -19.99 -15.56 17.40
CA ARG A 376 -18.68 -15.75 18.03
C ARG A 376 -18.17 -14.48 18.73
N ALA A 377 -18.47 -13.31 18.16
CA ALA A 377 -18.14 -12.01 18.74
C ALA A 377 -18.76 -11.83 20.14
N ALA A 378 -19.97 -12.34 20.38
CA ALA A 378 -20.64 -12.24 21.69
C ALA A 378 -19.86 -12.94 22.82
N TYR A 379 -19.14 -14.03 22.52
CA TYR A 379 -18.39 -14.80 23.52
C TYR A 379 -16.94 -14.32 23.68
N ILE A 380 -16.28 -13.91 22.59
CA ILE A 380 -14.84 -13.61 22.58
C ILE A 380 -14.56 -12.13 22.91
N HIS A 381 -15.56 -11.24 22.95
CA HIS A 381 -15.34 -9.78 23.11
C HIS A 381 -14.48 -9.39 24.33
N LYS A 382 -14.47 -10.18 25.41
CA LYS A 382 -13.62 -9.93 26.59
C LYS A 382 -12.20 -10.51 26.51
N ALA A 383 -11.97 -11.56 25.72
CA ALA A 383 -10.68 -12.27 25.68
C ALA A 383 -9.63 -11.47 24.91
N GLN A 384 -8.65 -10.87 25.61
CA GLN A 384 -7.62 -10.02 24.99
C GLN A 384 -6.40 -10.80 24.48
N HIS A 385 -6.22 -12.06 24.91
CA HIS A 385 -5.07 -12.91 24.59
C HIS A 385 -3.72 -12.22 24.87
N LEU A 386 -3.63 -11.44 25.96
CA LEU A 386 -2.46 -10.58 26.18
C LEU A 386 -1.17 -11.38 26.32
N GLU A 387 -1.13 -12.40 27.16
CA GLU A 387 0.05 -13.24 27.38
C GLU A 387 0.59 -13.84 26.07
N GLU A 388 -0.30 -14.45 25.28
CA GLU A 388 0.03 -14.98 23.97
C GLU A 388 0.53 -13.87 23.02
N ARG A 389 -0.11 -12.69 23.03
CA ARG A 389 0.31 -11.57 22.18
C ARG A 389 1.65 -10.97 22.60
N TRP A 390 1.99 -10.99 23.88
CA TRP A 390 3.31 -10.59 24.37
C TRP A 390 4.41 -11.47 23.77
N GLU A 391 4.24 -12.79 23.91
CA GLU A 391 5.16 -13.75 23.32
C GLU A 391 5.21 -13.63 21.79
N MET A 392 4.06 -13.41 21.15
CA MET A 392 3.93 -13.25 19.71
C MET A 392 4.68 -12.01 19.19
N MET A 393 4.53 -10.87 19.86
CA MET A 393 5.22 -9.62 19.50
C MET A 393 6.72 -9.73 19.73
N GLN A 394 7.15 -10.40 20.80
CA GLN A 394 8.55 -10.67 21.04
C GLN A 394 9.13 -11.63 19.99
N TRP A 395 8.41 -12.71 19.66
CA TRP A 395 8.82 -13.66 18.62
C TRP A 395 8.95 -12.99 17.25
N TRP A 396 8.02 -12.11 16.87
CA TRP A 396 8.12 -11.39 15.59
C TRP A 396 9.37 -10.52 15.54
N ALA A 397 9.69 -9.83 16.65
CA ALA A 397 10.90 -9.02 16.74
C ALA A 397 12.17 -9.88 16.66
N ASP A 398 12.21 -11.00 17.40
CA ASP A 398 13.34 -11.93 17.38
C ASP A 398 13.48 -12.63 16.01
N TYR A 399 12.37 -12.88 15.32
CA TYR A 399 12.35 -13.42 13.96
C TYR A 399 12.96 -12.43 12.96
N LEU A 400 12.61 -11.14 13.04
CA LEU A 400 13.24 -10.11 12.22
C LEU A 400 14.75 -10.05 12.48
N ASP A 401 15.18 -10.11 13.73
CA ASP A 401 16.60 -10.09 14.08
C ASP A 401 17.35 -11.33 13.56
N ALA A 402 16.74 -12.51 13.68
CA ALA A 402 17.30 -13.74 13.10
C ALA A 402 17.43 -13.66 11.57
N ASN A 403 16.57 -12.89 10.91
CA ASN A 403 16.61 -12.67 9.46
C ASN A 403 17.63 -11.61 9.03
N ARG A 404 18.35 -10.92 9.93
CA ARG A 404 19.35 -9.90 9.55
C ARG A 404 20.54 -10.46 8.77
N PHE A 405 20.88 -11.73 8.97
CA PHE A 405 22.05 -12.35 8.35
C PHE A 405 21.70 -13.30 7.22
N ARG A 406 20.61 -14.06 7.38
CA ARG A 406 20.11 -14.99 6.38
C ARG A 406 18.62 -15.16 6.56
N HIS A 407 17.92 -15.45 5.47
CA HIS A 407 16.51 -15.75 5.58
C HIS A 407 16.28 -17.01 6.42
N VAL A 408 15.40 -16.89 7.42
CA VAL A 408 14.89 -18.01 8.23
C VAL A 408 13.41 -18.18 7.90
N VAL A 409 13.01 -19.40 7.53
CA VAL A 409 11.59 -19.70 7.29
C VAL A 409 10.80 -19.63 8.60
N PRO A 410 9.59 -19.04 8.63
CA PRO A 410 8.83 -18.87 9.87
C PRO A 410 8.58 -20.18 10.63
N TYR A 411 8.21 -21.25 9.93
CA TYR A 411 7.98 -22.57 10.51
C TYR A 411 9.23 -23.15 11.21
N GLY A 412 10.42 -22.84 10.67
CA GLY A 412 11.70 -23.32 11.21
C GLY A 412 12.20 -22.49 12.40
N PHE A 413 11.63 -21.31 12.63
CA PHE A 413 11.99 -20.45 13.74
C PHE A 413 11.20 -20.85 15.00
N LYS A 414 11.66 -21.94 15.63
CA LYS A 414 11.05 -22.46 16.86
C LYS A 414 11.09 -21.42 17.97
N LYS A 415 10.03 -21.40 18.77
CA LYS A 415 9.97 -20.71 20.07
C LYS A 415 11.21 -21.13 20.87
N SER A 416 12.15 -20.22 21.11
CA SER A 416 13.28 -20.50 22.02
C SER A 416 12.70 -21.05 23.32
N PRO A 417 13.21 -22.19 23.84
CA PRO A 417 12.67 -22.76 25.06
C PRO A 417 12.98 -21.82 26.22
N GLY A 418 11.94 -21.17 26.75
CA GLY A 418 12.00 -20.40 27.99
C GLY A 418 12.40 -18.94 27.80
N GLY A 419 11.45 -18.02 27.98
CA GLY A 419 11.10 -17.49 29.31
C GLY A 419 12.19 -17.30 30.38
N ALA A 420 13.48 -17.35 30.06
CA ALA A 420 14.53 -16.87 30.95
C ALA A 420 14.87 -15.45 30.52
N LEU A 421 14.67 -14.51 31.44
CA LEU A 421 15.15 -13.14 31.39
C LEU A 421 16.65 -13.13 31.12
N ASP A 422 17.04 -13.11 29.85
CA ASP A 422 18.38 -12.68 29.47
C ASP A 422 18.32 -11.15 29.40
N HIS A 423 18.93 -10.51 30.41
CA HIS A 423 19.07 -9.05 30.56
C HIS A 423 20.00 -8.43 29.50
N MET A 424 20.14 -9.07 28.34
CA MET A 424 20.96 -8.59 27.25
C MET A 424 20.14 -7.65 26.36
N SER A 425 20.59 -6.41 26.25
CA SER A 425 20.15 -5.43 25.26
C SER A 425 20.26 -5.98 23.83
N PHE A 426 19.53 -5.40 22.88
CA PHE A 426 19.62 -5.75 21.46
C PHE A 426 21.04 -5.68 20.92
N GLN A 427 21.82 -4.70 21.38
CA GLN A 427 23.22 -4.57 20.99
C GLN A 427 24.03 -5.77 21.52
N GLU A 428 23.86 -6.14 22.79
CA GLU A 428 24.54 -7.30 23.37
C GLU A 428 24.12 -8.63 22.73
N ARG A 429 22.85 -8.79 22.32
CA ARG A 429 22.38 -9.97 21.58
C ARG A 429 22.95 -10.03 20.17
N ASN A 430 22.98 -8.91 19.44
CA ASN A 430 23.60 -8.86 18.12
C ASN A 430 25.12 -9.08 18.20
N ASP A 431 25.77 -8.50 19.19
CA ASP A 431 27.19 -8.69 19.44
C ASP A 431 27.47 -10.15 19.77
N ARG A 432 26.68 -10.78 20.63
CA ARG A 432 26.79 -12.21 20.94
C ARG A 432 26.55 -13.09 19.71
N GLN A 433 25.52 -12.83 18.91
CA GLN A 433 25.26 -13.58 17.68
C GLN A 433 26.38 -13.38 16.65
N LEU A 434 26.93 -12.17 16.56
CA LEU A 434 28.08 -11.86 15.73
C LEU A 434 29.32 -12.62 16.22
N GLU A 435 29.57 -12.67 17.52
CA GLU A 435 30.65 -13.46 18.12
C GLU A 435 30.46 -14.97 17.89
N GLU A 436 29.24 -15.49 18.04
CA GLU A 436 28.91 -16.89 17.72
C GLU A 436 29.12 -17.19 16.23
N LEU A 437 28.77 -16.26 15.34
CA LEU A 437 29.03 -16.38 13.90
C LEU A 437 30.53 -16.37 13.58
N LYS A 438 31.28 -15.43 14.17
CA LYS A 438 32.74 -15.33 14.04
C LYS A 438 33.41 -16.62 14.52
N ALA A 439 33.03 -17.11 15.70
CA ALA A 439 33.53 -18.36 16.27
C ALA A 439 33.24 -19.55 15.34
N ARG A 440 32.03 -19.62 14.77
CA ARG A 440 31.67 -20.67 13.81
C ARG A 440 32.50 -20.59 12.53
N ILE A 441 32.77 -19.39 12.00
CA ILE A 441 33.61 -19.22 10.80
C ILE A 441 35.05 -19.65 11.06
N LEU A 442 35.59 -19.31 12.23
CA LEU A 442 36.91 -19.74 12.66
C LEU A 442 36.97 -21.28 12.80
N ALA A 443 35.93 -21.90 13.35
CA ALA A 443 35.88 -23.35 13.52
C ALA A 443 35.64 -24.14 12.21
N ASP A 444 35.01 -23.52 11.20
CA ASP A 444 34.59 -24.16 9.96
C ASP A 444 35.68 -24.16 8.85
N SER A 445 36.88 -23.62 9.12
CA SER A 445 38.02 -23.61 8.18
C SER A 445 39.35 -23.70 8.93
N GLU A 446 40.42 -24.13 8.26
CA GLU A 446 41.78 -24.04 8.85
C GLU A 446 42.29 -22.60 8.70
N TRP A 447 42.82 -22.05 9.78
CA TRP A 447 43.39 -20.70 9.81
C TRP A 447 44.83 -20.79 10.27
N LEU A 448 45.75 -20.29 9.45
CA LEU A 448 47.19 -20.38 9.65
C LEU A 448 47.72 -19.08 10.21
N THR A 449 48.59 -19.17 11.20
CA THR A 449 49.43 -18.04 11.60
C THR A 449 50.39 -17.67 10.48
N ALA A 450 50.96 -16.46 10.53
CA ALA A 450 51.97 -16.04 9.58
C ALA A 450 53.17 -17.00 9.55
N SER A 451 53.64 -17.45 10.71
CA SER A 451 54.76 -18.41 10.82
C SER A 451 54.43 -19.77 10.17
N GLU A 452 53.25 -20.33 10.45
CA GLU A 452 52.81 -21.60 9.85
C GLU A 452 52.67 -21.49 8.34
N LEU A 453 52.05 -20.42 7.85
CA LEU A 453 51.95 -20.16 6.41
C LEU A 453 53.33 -20.00 5.78
N SER A 454 54.25 -19.33 6.47
CA SER A 454 55.62 -19.12 6.02
C SER A 454 56.37 -20.44 5.82
N ALA A 455 56.27 -21.32 6.82
CA ALA A 455 56.84 -22.66 6.80
C ALA A 455 56.20 -23.53 5.71
N LYS A 456 54.87 -23.60 5.66
CA LYS A 456 54.13 -24.39 4.67
C LYS A 456 54.36 -23.90 3.23
N ALA A 457 54.53 -22.60 3.01
CA ALA A 457 54.79 -22.01 1.69
C ALA A 457 56.29 -21.92 1.30
N GLY A 458 57.19 -22.38 2.19
CA GLY A 458 58.63 -22.47 1.94
C GLY A 458 59.35 -21.13 1.79
N PHE A 459 58.96 -20.11 2.56
CA PHE A 459 59.67 -18.84 2.57
C PHE A 459 61.05 -18.97 3.24
N ARG A 460 62.05 -18.30 2.69
CA ARG A 460 63.44 -18.26 3.20
C ARG A 460 63.77 -16.89 3.82
N SER A 461 62.88 -16.35 4.64
CA SER A 461 63.04 -15.04 5.30
C SER A 461 63.47 -15.23 6.76
N ALA A 462 64.31 -14.34 7.27
CA ALA A 462 64.66 -14.29 8.69
C ALA A 462 63.48 -13.85 9.58
N ASP A 463 62.57 -13.04 9.02
CA ASP A 463 61.26 -12.75 9.60
C ASP A 463 60.21 -13.67 8.95
N PRO A 464 59.66 -14.66 9.67
CA PRO A 464 58.64 -15.57 9.16
C PRO A 464 57.40 -14.83 8.65
N ASP A 465 57.08 -13.66 9.19
CA ASP A 465 55.86 -12.94 8.85
C ASP A 465 55.96 -12.16 7.55
N ALA A 466 57.19 -11.84 7.09
CA ALA A 466 57.42 -10.95 5.97
C ALA A 466 56.74 -11.44 4.67
N GLY A 467 56.76 -12.76 4.43
CA GLY A 467 56.12 -13.39 3.27
C GLY A 467 54.59 -13.21 3.26
N PRO A 468 53.88 -13.76 4.27
CA PRO A 468 52.44 -13.59 4.44
C PRO A 468 51.99 -12.12 4.46
N LYS A 469 52.68 -11.25 5.22
CA LYS A 469 52.39 -9.81 5.25
C LYS A 469 52.54 -9.17 3.88
N GLY A 470 53.57 -9.57 3.11
CA GLY A 470 53.77 -9.13 1.73
C GLY A 470 52.63 -9.58 0.80
N TRP A 471 52.12 -10.80 0.95
CA TRP A 471 50.96 -11.27 0.18
C TRP A 471 49.67 -10.52 0.52
N LYS A 472 49.43 -10.24 1.80
CA LYS A 472 48.31 -9.41 2.27
C LYS A 472 48.40 -7.98 1.74
N ALA A 473 49.56 -7.34 1.86
CA ALA A 473 49.80 -5.98 1.35
C ALA A 473 49.62 -5.87 -0.17
N ALA A 474 49.94 -6.95 -0.90
CA ALA A 474 49.72 -7.03 -2.35
C ALA A 474 48.27 -7.43 -2.75
N GLY A 475 47.36 -7.58 -1.77
CA GLY A 475 45.97 -7.97 -2.00
C GLY A 475 45.79 -9.39 -2.57
N LYS A 476 46.76 -10.28 -2.36
CA LYS A 476 46.71 -11.67 -2.85
C LYS A 476 45.90 -12.59 -1.93
N ILE A 477 45.93 -12.30 -0.63
CA ILE A 477 45.21 -12.98 0.43
C ILE A 477 44.70 -11.93 1.42
N PHE A 478 43.84 -12.34 2.34
CA PHE A 478 43.43 -11.54 3.49
C PHE A 478 43.72 -12.29 4.79
N SER A 479 43.63 -11.59 5.92
CA SER A 479 43.74 -12.20 7.24
C SER A 479 42.69 -11.62 8.17
N LEU A 480 42.34 -12.40 9.19
CA LEU A 480 41.58 -11.93 10.34
C LEU A 480 42.55 -11.61 11.48
N LYS A 481 42.29 -10.51 12.19
CA LYS A 481 43.02 -10.21 13.42
C LYS A 481 42.25 -10.79 14.59
N VAL A 482 42.80 -11.82 15.23
CA VAL A 482 42.21 -12.54 16.36
C VAL A 482 43.26 -12.58 17.47
N ASP A 483 42.90 -12.13 18.67
CA ASP A 483 43.80 -12.06 19.84
C ASP A 483 45.17 -11.38 19.60
N GLY A 484 45.20 -10.43 18.65
CA GLY A 484 46.40 -9.67 18.30
C GLY A 484 47.22 -10.26 17.15
N GLU A 485 46.94 -11.50 16.75
CA GLU A 485 47.64 -12.20 15.66
C GLU A 485 46.87 -12.15 14.34
N ASP A 486 47.61 -12.18 13.22
CA ASP A 486 47.03 -12.28 11.88
C ASP A 486 46.87 -13.75 11.49
N LEU A 487 45.62 -14.17 11.31
CA LEU A 487 45.24 -15.51 10.88
C LEU A 487 44.81 -15.50 9.41
N TYR A 488 45.41 -16.38 8.61
CA TYR A 488 45.21 -16.49 7.17
C TYR A 488 44.39 -17.74 6.85
N PRO A 489 43.28 -17.64 6.10
CA PRO A 489 42.48 -18.81 5.77
C PRO A 489 43.26 -19.74 4.84
N ASP A 490 43.16 -21.04 5.02
CA ASP A 490 43.80 -22.03 4.14
C ASP A 490 43.15 -22.08 2.75
N TYR A 491 41.82 -21.94 2.68
CA TYR A 491 41.02 -22.08 1.46
C TYR A 491 41.31 -21.02 0.37
N VAL A 492 42.09 -19.99 0.68
CA VAL A 492 42.55 -19.01 -0.33
C VAL A 492 43.86 -19.41 -1.00
N LEU A 493 44.42 -20.57 -0.63
CA LEU A 493 45.68 -21.10 -1.12
C LEU A 493 45.44 -22.33 -1.99
N ASP A 494 46.35 -22.59 -2.93
CA ASP A 494 46.40 -23.83 -3.69
C ASP A 494 47.12 -24.95 -2.93
N GLU A 495 47.17 -26.14 -3.52
CA GLU A 495 47.85 -27.32 -2.96
C GLU A 495 49.36 -27.10 -2.69
N LYS A 496 49.97 -26.07 -3.29
CA LYS A 496 51.37 -25.68 -3.09
C LYS A 496 51.52 -24.49 -2.15
N MET A 497 50.46 -24.17 -1.39
CA MET A 497 50.42 -23.06 -0.43
C MET A 497 50.67 -21.70 -1.07
N ARG A 498 50.26 -21.52 -2.33
CA ARG A 498 50.34 -20.24 -3.05
C ARG A 498 48.95 -19.60 -3.18
N PRO A 499 48.85 -18.26 -3.15
CA PRO A 499 47.55 -17.58 -3.26
C PRO A 499 46.83 -17.90 -4.57
N LEU A 500 45.55 -18.24 -4.45
CA LEU A 500 44.67 -18.48 -5.60
C LEU A 500 44.46 -17.17 -6.37
N LYS A 501 44.64 -17.22 -7.70
CA LYS A 501 44.48 -16.05 -8.58
C LYS A 501 43.07 -15.43 -8.48
N VAL A 502 42.05 -16.28 -8.36
CA VAL A 502 40.64 -15.83 -8.24
C VAL A 502 40.41 -15.02 -6.96
N VAL A 503 41.07 -15.37 -5.84
CA VAL A 503 40.95 -14.63 -4.59
C VAL A 503 41.47 -13.21 -4.74
N ARG A 504 42.62 -13.03 -5.40
CA ARG A 504 43.16 -11.70 -5.70
C ARG A 504 42.14 -10.85 -6.48
N LEU A 505 41.45 -11.44 -7.45
CA LEU A 505 40.42 -10.73 -8.23
C LEU A 505 39.23 -10.35 -7.34
N ILE A 506 38.73 -11.28 -6.53
CA ILE A 506 37.62 -11.04 -5.60
C ILE A 506 37.98 -9.92 -4.59
N LEU A 507 39.17 -9.98 -3.99
CA LEU A 507 39.65 -8.94 -3.07
C LEU A 507 39.76 -7.58 -3.77
N SER A 508 40.19 -7.56 -5.04
CA SER A 508 40.25 -6.32 -5.83
C SER A 508 38.89 -5.76 -6.25
N LEU A 509 37.84 -6.59 -6.27
CA LEU A 509 36.46 -6.16 -6.51
C LEU A 509 35.87 -5.54 -5.24
N PHE A 510 35.99 -6.24 -4.11
CA PHE A 510 35.45 -5.75 -2.84
C PHE A 510 36.22 -4.54 -2.30
N LYS A 511 37.56 -4.51 -2.41
CA LYS A 511 38.42 -3.44 -1.88
C LYS A 511 38.00 -3.05 -0.44
N GLU A 512 37.69 -1.78 -0.21
CA GLU A 512 37.27 -1.22 1.06
C GLU A 512 35.77 -1.42 1.37
N ARG A 513 34.99 -2.01 0.44
CA ARG A 513 33.55 -2.27 0.64
C ARG A 513 33.28 -3.37 1.65
N LYS A 514 34.24 -4.28 1.89
CA LYS A 514 34.10 -5.33 2.90
C LYS A 514 35.29 -5.31 3.85
N THR A 515 34.98 -5.40 5.14
CA THR A 515 35.99 -5.63 6.18
C THR A 515 36.57 -7.05 6.06
N PRO A 516 37.71 -7.35 6.69
CA PRO A 516 38.24 -8.72 6.70
C PRO A 516 37.25 -9.76 7.24
N TRP A 517 36.49 -9.41 8.28
CA TRP A 517 35.40 -10.25 8.79
C TRP A 517 34.24 -10.38 7.79
N GLY A 518 33.87 -9.30 7.09
CA GLY A 518 32.89 -9.35 6.02
C GLY A 518 33.30 -10.28 4.87
N LEU A 519 34.59 -10.31 4.52
CA LEU A 519 35.15 -11.27 3.56
C LEU A 519 35.05 -12.70 4.07
N ALA A 520 35.47 -12.96 5.31
CA ALA A 520 35.40 -14.29 5.91
C ALA A 520 33.94 -14.81 5.98
N ILE A 521 32.99 -13.95 6.34
CA ILE A 521 31.56 -14.25 6.33
C ILE A 521 31.07 -14.55 4.91
N TRP A 522 31.45 -13.72 3.93
CA TRP A 522 31.07 -13.93 2.53
C TRP A 522 31.57 -15.27 2.00
N PHE A 523 32.84 -15.60 2.25
CA PHE A 523 33.42 -16.88 1.84
C PHE A 523 32.81 -18.08 2.57
N GLY A 524 32.53 -17.92 3.86
CA GLY A 524 32.04 -18.98 4.75
C GLY A 524 30.53 -19.19 4.75
N SER A 525 29.74 -18.31 4.12
CA SER A 525 28.28 -18.38 4.13
C SER A 525 27.71 -18.85 2.80
N ALA A 526 26.53 -19.45 2.84
CA ALA A 526 25.82 -19.89 1.65
C ALA A 526 25.52 -18.68 0.74
N ASN A 527 25.94 -18.75 -0.53
CA ASN A 527 25.75 -17.68 -1.49
C ASN A 527 24.63 -18.03 -2.49
N ARG A 528 23.64 -17.15 -2.62
CA ARG A 528 22.46 -17.36 -3.47
C ARG A 528 22.83 -17.52 -4.95
N ARG A 529 23.78 -16.73 -5.44
CA ARG A 529 24.27 -16.77 -6.84
C ARG A 529 25.01 -18.08 -7.13
N LEU A 530 25.51 -18.74 -6.08
CA LEU A 530 26.10 -20.07 -6.13
C LEU A 530 25.11 -21.19 -5.76
N ARG A 531 23.80 -20.94 -5.86
CA ARG A 531 22.72 -21.89 -5.53
C ARG A 531 22.81 -22.45 -4.10
N GLY A 532 23.21 -21.61 -3.15
CA GLY A 532 23.37 -21.98 -1.75
C GLY A 532 24.73 -22.60 -1.41
N GLY A 533 25.61 -22.79 -2.38
CA GLY A 533 27.00 -23.18 -2.13
C GLY A 533 27.77 -22.06 -1.43
N ARG A 534 28.72 -22.43 -0.56
CA ARG A 534 29.65 -21.47 0.06
C ARG A 534 30.76 -21.13 -0.94
N PRO A 535 31.11 -19.86 -1.15
CA PRO A 535 32.19 -19.49 -2.06
C PRO A 535 33.50 -20.22 -1.77
N LYS A 536 33.88 -20.39 -0.49
CA LYS A 536 35.13 -21.07 -0.12
C LYS A 536 35.21 -22.52 -0.62
N ASP A 537 34.09 -23.24 -0.64
CA ASP A 537 34.02 -24.64 -1.08
C ASP A 537 34.13 -24.77 -2.61
N LEU A 538 34.00 -23.65 -3.32
CA LEU A 538 33.91 -23.58 -4.78
C LEU A 538 35.10 -22.86 -5.43
N LEU A 539 36.05 -22.37 -4.64
CA LEU A 539 37.19 -21.57 -5.13
C LEU A 539 38.09 -22.32 -6.11
N ILE A 540 38.22 -23.63 -5.95
CA ILE A 540 39.06 -24.47 -6.82
C ILE A 540 38.21 -25.05 -7.96
N SER A 541 37.04 -25.61 -7.62
CA SER A 541 36.21 -26.36 -8.58
C SER A 541 35.39 -25.48 -9.52
N LYS A 542 34.99 -24.27 -9.11
CA LYS A 542 34.09 -23.37 -9.84
C LYS A 542 34.48 -21.89 -9.68
N SER A 543 35.77 -21.59 -9.81
CA SER A 543 36.35 -20.27 -9.56
C SER A 543 35.68 -19.13 -10.36
N GLU A 544 35.33 -19.35 -11.63
CA GLU A 544 34.66 -18.35 -12.47
C GLU A 544 33.28 -17.98 -11.93
N LEU A 545 32.50 -18.96 -11.46
CA LEU A 545 31.18 -18.70 -10.86
C LEU A 545 31.30 -17.90 -9.55
N VAL A 546 32.31 -18.21 -8.74
CA VAL A 546 32.57 -17.45 -7.50
C VAL A 546 32.95 -16.00 -7.82
N LEU A 547 33.76 -15.78 -8.86
CA LEU A 547 34.13 -14.45 -9.31
C LEU A 547 32.91 -13.67 -9.85
N MET A 548 32.08 -14.29 -10.67
CA MET A 548 30.83 -13.69 -11.15
C MET A 548 29.90 -13.31 -10.00
N ALA A 549 29.78 -14.19 -8.99
CA ALA A 549 28.98 -13.90 -7.80
C ALA A 549 29.49 -12.66 -7.05
N ALA A 550 30.82 -12.48 -6.97
CA ALA A 550 31.42 -11.28 -6.38
C ALA A 550 31.20 -10.02 -7.24
N GLN A 551 31.28 -10.13 -8.57
CA GLN A 551 31.04 -9.01 -9.48
C GLN A 551 29.59 -8.51 -9.40
N GLU A 552 28.63 -9.44 -9.47
CA GLU A 552 27.22 -9.12 -9.38
C GLU A 552 26.85 -8.46 -8.05
N GLU A 553 27.46 -8.88 -6.93
CA GLU A 553 27.24 -8.27 -5.62
C GLU A 553 27.70 -6.81 -5.58
N VAL A 554 28.88 -6.54 -6.14
CA VAL A 554 29.41 -5.18 -6.26
C VAL A 554 28.56 -4.30 -7.20
N GLU A 555 28.04 -4.88 -8.28
CA GLU A 555 27.15 -4.18 -9.22
C GLU A 555 25.75 -3.92 -8.65
N SER A 556 25.21 -4.82 -7.81
CA SER A 556 23.93 -4.61 -7.12
C SER A 556 23.99 -3.61 -5.97
N GLY A 557 25.20 -3.23 -5.53
CA GLY A 557 25.39 -2.35 -4.37
C GLY A 557 25.05 -3.02 -3.04
N GLU A 558 25.15 -4.36 -3.00
CA GLU A 558 25.04 -5.23 -1.82
C GLU A 558 26.39 -5.39 -1.10
#